data_AF-A0A366JY51-F1
#
_entry.id   AF-A0A366JY51-F1
#
_cell.length_a   1.000
_cell.length_b   1.000
_cell.length_c   1.000
_cell.angle_alpha   90.00
_cell.angle_beta   90.00
_cell.angle_gamma   90.00
#
_symmetry.space_group_name_H-M   'P 1'
#
loop_
_entity.id
_entity.type
_entity.pdbx_description
1 polymer ?
#
loop_
_entity_poly.entity_id
_entity_poly.type
_entity_poly.pdbx_seq_one_letter_code
_entity_poly.pdbx_strand_id
1 'polypeptide(L)' 'MVNRIIIEWHKFWFITINSLLSSTSSYYFLSYLHKKSKYHHIKLVQLL' A
#
# COMPACT_ATOMS: atom_id res chain seq x y z
N MET A 1 -12.10 -18.02 3.30
CA MET A 1 -11.35 -17.54 4.48
C MET A 1 -10.00 -16.93 4.09
N VAL A 2 -9.17 -17.61 3.27
CA VAL A 2 -7.87 -17.13 2.78
C VAL A 2 -7.95 -15.79 2.03
N ASN A 3 -8.94 -15.61 1.15
CA ASN A 3 -9.10 -14.34 0.40
C ASN A 3 -9.29 -13.12 1.31
N ARG A 4 -9.97 -13.30 2.44
CA ARG A 4 -10.21 -12.24 3.43
C ARG A 4 -8.90 -11.81 4.10
N ILE A 5 -8.05 -12.77 4.45
CA ILE A 5 -6.73 -12.50 5.04
C ILE A 5 -5.83 -11.76 4.03
N ILE A 6 -5.86 -12.15 2.76
CA ILE A 6 -5.10 -11.48 1.69
C ILE A 6 -5.58 -10.02 1.51
N ILE A 7 -6.89 -9.78 1.52
CA ILE A 7 -7.45 -8.43 1.44
C ILE A 7 -7.01 -7.57 2.63
N GLU A 8 -7.15 -8.07 3.86
CA GLU A 8 -6.76 -7.33 5.06
C GLU A 8 -5.24 -7.07 5.10
N TRP A 9 -4.41 -8.00 4.60
CA TRP A 9 -2.98 -7.79 4.43
C TRP A 9 -2.67 -6.63 3.47
N HIS A 10 -3.33 -6.59 2.31
CA HIS A 10 -3.11 -5.48 1.37
C HIS A 10 -3.62 -4.14 1.91
N LYS A 11 -4.73 -4.13 2.67
CA LYS A 11 -5.23 -2.91 3.36
C LYS A 11 -4.23 -2.39 4.37
N PHE A 12 -3.70 -3.27 5.24
CA PHE A 12 -2.71 -2.91 6.25
C PHE A 12 -1.49 -2.23 5.62
N TRP A 13 -0.92 -2.83 4.57
CA TRP A 13 0.22 -2.25 3.88
C TRP A 13 -0.11 -0.95 3.15
N PHE A 14 -1.28 -0.86 2.52
CA PHE A 14 -1.71 0.37 1.85
C PHE A 14 -1.80 1.55 2.82
N ILE A 15 -2.42 1.36 3.98
CA ILE A 15 -2.52 2.38 5.04
C ILE A 15 -1.12 2.76 5.55
N THR A 16 -0.29 1.76 5.86
CA THR A 16 1.06 1.96 6.39
C THR A 16 1.94 2.76 5.41
N ILE A 17 1.91 2.40 4.12
CA ILE A 17 2.71 3.07 3.09
C ILE A 17 2.21 4.50 2.85
N ASN A 18 0.91 4.77 2.90
CA ASN A 18 0.39 6.12 2.77
C ASN A 18 0.73 7.00 3.98
N SER A 19 0.75 6.45 5.19
CA SER A 19 1.25 7.14 6.38
C SER A 19 2.74 7.49 6.24
N LEU A 20 3.55 6.56 5.71
CA LEU A 20 4.96 6.82 5.41
C LEU A 20 5.16 7.85 4.29
N LEU A 21 4.32 7.84 3.26
CA LEU A 21 4.31 8.86 2.20
C LEU A 21 4.05 10.25 2.77
N SER A 22 3.09 10.36 3.69
CA SER A 22 2.74 11.64 4.32
C SER A 22 3.82 12.18 5.27
N SER A 23 4.69 11.30 5.79
CA SER A 23 5.74 11.67 6.76
C SER A 23 7.15 11.72 6.16
N THR A 24 7.34 11.23 4.93
CA THR A 24 8.63 11.23 4.24
C THR A 24 8.84 12.54 3.47
N SER A 25 9.95 13.22 3.75
CA SER A 25 10.44 14.36 2.94
C SER A 25 11.55 13.96 1.95
N SER A 26 12.06 12.73 2.04
CA SER A 26 13.10 12.22 1.14
C SER A 26 12.54 11.84 -0.24
N TYR A 27 12.95 12.59 -1.26
CA TYR A 27 12.50 12.39 -2.65
C TYR A 27 12.74 10.97 -3.18
N TYR A 28 13.90 10.39 -2.87
CA TYR A 28 14.23 9.02 -3.27
C TYR A 28 13.25 7.99 -2.68
N PHE A 29 12.91 8.15 -1.39
CA PHE A 29 11.95 7.29 -0.71
C PHE A 29 10.51 7.53 -1.14
N LEU A 30 10.14 8.77 -1.47
CA LEU A 30 8.80 9.09 -1.96
C LEU A 30 8.47 8.30 -3.23
N SER A 31 9.38 8.27 -4.21
CA SER A 31 9.14 7.53 -5.45
C SER A 31 8.94 6.02 -5.22
N TYR A 32 9.69 5.44 -4.28
CA TYR A 32 9.59 4.04 -3.91
C TYR A 32 8.26 3.74 -3.19
N LEU A 33 7.92 4.54 -2.19
CA LEU A 33 6.68 4.40 -1.43
C LEU A 33 5.46 4.60 -2.34
N HIS A 34 5.53 5.53 -3.30
CA HIS A 34 4.44 5.78 -4.24
C HIS A 34 4.20 4.57 -5.18
N LYS A 35 5.27 3.93 -5.67
CA LYS A 35 5.17 2.67 -6.44
C LYS A 35 4.55 1.55 -5.60
N LYS A 36 4.95 1.43 -4.34
CA LYS A 36 4.40 0.42 -3.41
C LYS A 36 2.94 0.67 -3.07
N SER A 37 2.55 1.90 -2.74
CA SER A 37 1.15 2.28 -2.48
C SER A 37 0.26 1.93 -3.68
N LYS A 38 0.69 2.30 -4.90
CA LYS A 38 -0.02 1.97 -6.14
C LYS A 38 -0.19 0.45 -6.34
N TYR A 39 0.83 -0.35 -6.04
CA TYR A 39 0.75 -1.81 -6.11
C TYR A 39 -0.33 -2.37 -5.17
N HIS A 40 -0.34 -1.97 -3.90
CA HIS A 40 -1.33 -2.46 -2.94
C HIS A 40 -2.75 -2.00 -3.28
N HIS A 41 -2.91 -0.77 -3.79
CA HIS A 41 -4.20 -0.29 -4.30
C HIS A 41 -4.73 -1.14 -5.45
N ILE A 42 -3.91 -1.39 -6.48
CA ILE A 42 -4.33 -2.22 -7.63
C ILE A 42 -4.72 -3.64 -7.16
N LYS A 43 -3.94 -4.23 -6.23
CA LYS A 43 -4.27 -5.54 -5.68
C LYS A 43 -5.57 -5.53 -4.88
N LEU A 44 -5.86 -4.49 -4.12
CA LEU A 44 -7.14 -4.35 -3.43
C LEU A 44 -8.32 -4.28 -4.41
N VAL A 45 -8.20 -3.49 -5.48
CA VAL A 45 -9.23 -3.39 -6.52
C VAL A 45 -9.45 -4.73 -7.23
N GLN A 46 -8.40 -5.52 -7.46
CA GLN A 46 -8.51 -6.85 -8.08
C GLN A 46 -9.13 -7.92 -7.18
N LEU A 47 -9.12 -7.71 -5.87
CA LEU A 47 -9.59 -8.67 -4.87
C LEU A 47 -11.00 -8.36 -4.34
N LEU A 48 -11.55 -7.20 -4.70
CA LEU A 48 -12.93 -6.77 -4.45
C LEU A 48 -13.84 -7.20 -5.60
#